data_AF-A0A7Y2YQH8-F1
#
_entry.id   AF-A0A7Y2YQH8-F1
#
_cell.length_a   1.000
_cell.length_b   1.000
_cell.length_c   1.000
_cell.angle_alpha   90.00
_cell.angle_beta   90.00
_cell.angle_gamma   90.00
#
_symmetry.space_group_name_H-M   'P 1'
#
loop_
_entity.id
_entity.type
_entity.pdbx_description
1 polymer ?
#
loop_
_entity_poly.entity_id
_entity_poly.type
_entity_poly.pdbx_seq_one_letter_code
_entity_poly.pdbx_strand_id
1 'polypeptide(L)'
;NHDNYFFSSSGVYTNENTSSWAYGIPIVLGYKTRLMDHFIIAAEVGARYTFSDEIDGSVPDSEERQSLSFGNINSKDWYVFSGFTLTYTFGRQPCYCNF
;
A
#
# COMPACT_ATOMS: atom_id res chain seq x y z
N ASN A 1 -4.64 8.88 6.05
CA ASN A 1 -4.33 9.64 7.27
C ASN A 1 -3.41 8.78 8.09
N HIS A 2 -2.17 9.21 8.26
CA HIS A 2 -1.19 8.55 9.14
C HIS A 2 -0.66 9.59 10.13
N ASP A 3 -0.30 9.13 11.31
CA ASP A 3 0.36 9.97 12.31
C ASP A 3 1.83 10.12 11.92
N ASN A 4 2.37 11.32 12.08
CA ASN A 4 3.76 11.61 11.76
C ASN A 4 4.66 11.25 12.94
N TYR A 5 5.85 10.74 12.63
CA TYR A 5 6.84 10.32 13.62
C TYR A 5 8.25 10.49 13.07
N PHE A 6 9.21 10.60 13.96
CA PHE A 6 10.62 10.69 13.62
C PHE A 6 11.47 9.86 14.59
N PHE A 7 12.71 9.59 14.20
CA PHE A 7 13.71 8.95 15.04
C PHE A 7 14.68 9.98 15.59
N SER A 8 14.94 9.95 16.90
CA SER A 8 16.00 10.75 17.51
C SER A 8 17.39 10.26 17.08
N SER A 9 18.45 11.03 17.32
CA SER A 9 19.84 10.60 17.07
C SER A 9 20.27 9.34 17.83
N SER A 10 19.49 8.92 18.84
CA SER A 10 19.66 7.66 19.58
C SER A 10 18.78 6.51 19.05
N GLY A 11 18.04 6.73 17.95
CA GLY A 11 17.18 5.73 17.31
C GLY A 11 15.84 5.50 17.99
N VAL A 12 15.39 6.42 18.87
CA VAL A 12 14.12 6.28 19.60
C VAL A 12 12.97 6.84 18.78
N TYR A 13 11.93 6.03 18.60
CA TYR A 13 10.66 6.44 17.97
C TYR A 13 9.96 7.53 18.79
N THR A 14 9.68 8.67 18.16
CA THR A 14 8.96 9.80 18.78
C THR A 14 7.83 10.26 17.86
N ASN A 15 6.62 10.42 18.40
CA ASN A 15 5.45 10.88 17.65
C ASN A 15 5.43 12.42 17.58
N GLU A 16 5.08 12.98 16.42
CA GLU A 16 5.00 14.44 16.23
C GLU A 16 3.64 15.05 16.62
N ASN A 17 2.67 14.21 16.97
CA ASN A 17 1.29 14.61 17.28
C ASN A 17 0.60 15.41 16.15
N THR A 18 1.10 15.25 14.93
CA THR A 18 0.55 15.76 13.67
C THR A 18 0.19 14.59 12.76
N SER A 19 -0.75 14.80 11.84
CA SER A 19 -1.23 13.76 10.93
C SER A 19 -1.21 14.26 9.50
N SER A 20 -0.62 13.48 8.59
CA SER A 20 -0.49 13.81 7.17
C SER A 20 -1.32 12.89 6.28
N TRP A 21 -1.56 13.37 5.05
CA TRP A 21 -2.19 12.60 3.98
C TRP A 21 -1.20 12.27 2.88
N ALA A 22 -0.78 11.00 2.83
CA ALA A 22 -0.04 10.47 1.71
C ALA A 22 -0.99 9.92 0.62
N TYR A 23 -1.07 10.62 -0.51
CA TYR A 23 -1.74 10.13 -1.71
C TYR A 23 -0.76 9.31 -2.56
N GLY A 24 -1.24 8.26 -3.23
CA GLY A 24 -0.40 7.44 -4.08
C GLY A 24 -1.15 6.82 -5.24
N ILE A 25 -0.42 6.48 -6.30
CA ILE A 25 -0.97 5.78 -7.47
C ILE A 25 -0.82 4.27 -7.23
N PRO A 26 -1.94 3.52 -7.13
CA PRO A 26 -1.88 2.08 -7.01
C PRO A 26 -1.64 1.42 -8.37
N ILE A 27 -0.65 0.53 -8.44
CA ILE A 27 -0.42 -0.38 -9.56
C ILE A 27 -0.62 -1.79 -9.01
N VAL A 28 -1.55 -2.55 -9.61
CA VAL A 28 -1.90 -3.90 -9.14
C VAL A 28 -1.83 -4.87 -10.31
N LEU A 29 -1.17 -6.00 -10.09
CA LEU A 29 -1.10 -7.12 -11.01
C LEU A 29 -1.61 -8.37 -10.31
N GLY A 30 -2.48 -9.12 -10.98
CA GLY A 30 -3.07 -10.31 -10.39
C GLY A 30 -3.51 -11.33 -11.42
N TYR A 31 -3.67 -12.56 -10.96
CA TYR A 31 -4.17 -13.67 -11.74
C TYR A 31 -5.42 -14.22 -11.08
N LYS A 32 -6.49 -14.41 -11.87
CA LYS A 32 -7.79 -14.94 -11.42
C LYS A 32 -8.15 -16.15 -12.26
N THR A 33 -8.52 -17.25 -11.59
CA THR A 33 -8.95 -18.47 -12.25
C THR A 33 -10.11 -19.14 -11.51
N ARG A 34 -10.91 -19.89 -12.28
CA ARG A 34 -12.02 -20.68 -11.74
C ARG A 34 -11.49 -22.05 -11.36
N LEU A 35 -11.55 -22.37 -10.06
CA LEU A 35 -11.10 -23.66 -9.52
C LEU A 35 -12.21 -24.73 -9.64
N MET A 36 -13.46 -24.34 -9.35
CA MET A 36 -14.66 -25.18 -9.48
C MET A 36 -15.80 -24.33 -10.04
N ASP A 37 -16.96 -24.93 -10.36
CA ASP A 37 -18.08 -24.20 -10.97
C ASP A 37 -18.56 -22.97 -10.18
N HIS A 38 -18.41 -23.00 -8.86
CA HIS A 38 -18.81 -21.90 -7.99
C HIS A 38 -17.64 -21.23 -7.26
N PHE A 39 -16.42 -21.76 -7.38
CA PHE A 39 -15.26 -21.25 -6.65
C PHE A 39 -14.24 -20.65 -7.62
N ILE A 40 -13.96 -19.36 -7.42
CA ILE A 40 -12.95 -18.60 -8.15
C ILE A 40 -11.87 -18.21 -7.14
N ILE A 41 -10.61 -18.41 -7.53
CA ILE A 41 -9.45 -18.00 -6.76
C ILE A 41 -8.73 -16.89 -7.51
N ALA A 42 -8.16 -15.94 -6.77
CA ALA A 42 -7.27 -14.93 -7.32
C ALA A 42 -6.07 -14.71 -6.42
N ALA A 43 -4.94 -14.38 -7.03
CA ALA A 43 -3.72 -13.93 -6.37
C ALA A 43 -3.36 -12.56 -6.92
N GLU A 44 -3.03 -11.61 -6.05
CA GLU A 44 -2.77 -10.22 -6.41
C GLU A 44 -1.53 -9.72 -5.68
N VAL A 45 -0.72 -8.94 -6.40
CA VAL A 45 0.39 -8.16 -5.85
C VAL A 45 0.20 -6.74 -6.34
N GLY A 46 0.23 -5.78 -5.42
CA GLY A 46 0.13 -4.37 -5.76
C GLY A 46 1.19 -3.54 -5.05
N ALA A 47 1.67 -2.53 -5.76
CA ALA A 47 2.53 -1.50 -5.22
C ALA A 47 1.79 -0.16 -5.33
N ARG A 48 1.79 0.63 -4.25
CA ARG A 48 1.28 1.99 -4.24
C ARG A 48 2.49 2.92 -4.16
N TYR A 49 2.74 3.65 -5.23
CA TYR A 49 3.74 4.70 -5.24
C TYR A 49 3.15 5.91 -4.52
N THR A 50 3.68 6.26 -3.35
CA THR A 50 3.18 7.41 -2.60
C THR A 50 3.91 8.68 -3.01
N PHE A 51 3.21 9.80 -3.02
CA PHE A 51 3.80 11.11 -3.31
C PHE A 51 4.40 11.79 -2.07
N SER A 52 4.40 11.09 -0.93
CA SER A 52 4.94 11.54 0.36
C SER A 52 6.13 10.66 0.75
N ASP A 53 7.09 11.30 1.44
CA ASP A 53 8.35 10.75 1.99
C ASP A 53 8.24 10.58 3.52
N GLU A 54 7.04 10.74 4.07
CA GLU A 54 6.78 10.78 5.51
C GLU A 54 6.29 9.42 6.07
N ILE A 55 6.16 8.39 5.22
CA ILE A 55 5.52 7.13 5.62
C ILE A 55 6.44 6.29 6.51
N ASP A 56 7.75 6.38 6.29
CA ASP A 56 8.78 5.68 7.08
C ASP A 56 9.42 6.55 8.19
N GLY A 57 9.03 7.83 8.29
CA GLY A 57 9.56 8.78 9.27
C GLY A 57 10.99 9.25 8.97
N SER A 58 11.46 9.09 7.73
CA SER A 58 12.77 9.54 7.25
C SER A 58 12.89 11.06 7.14
N VAL A 59 11.77 11.78 6.99
CA VAL A 59 11.73 13.24 6.88
C VAL A 59 10.81 13.84 7.95
N PRO A 60 11.36 14.50 8.99
CA PRO A 60 10.56 15.21 10.00
C PRO A 60 9.93 16.50 9.43
N ASP A 61 8.72 16.84 9.88
CA ASP A 61 7.91 17.96 9.34
C ASP A 61 8.48 19.37 9.67
N SER A 62 9.40 19.48 10.63
CA SER A 62 9.99 20.75 11.06
C SER A 62 11.38 21.00 10.45
N GLU A 63 11.60 22.19 9.88
CA GLU A 63 12.89 22.60 9.28
C GLU A 63 14.07 22.46 10.26
N GLU A 64 13.84 22.67 11.56
CA GLU A 64 14.85 22.51 12.61
C GLU A 64 15.29 21.05 12.83
N ARG A 65 14.46 20.07 12.44
CA ARG A 65 14.72 18.63 12.60
C ARG A 65 15.14 17.94 11.30
N GLN A 66 15.36 18.69 10.21
CA GLN A 66 15.95 18.14 8.97
C GLN A 66 17.31 17.45 9.19
N SER A 67 18.04 17.82 10.25
CA SER A 67 19.28 17.15 10.67
C SER A 67 19.09 15.70 11.14
N LEU A 68 17.86 15.30 11.46
CA LEU A 68 17.46 13.95 11.80
C LEU A 68 16.93 13.17 10.59
N SER A 69 16.98 13.73 9.38
CA SER A 69 16.62 13.01 8.17
C SER A 69 17.63 11.91 7.87
N PHE A 70 17.14 10.74 7.48
CA PHE A 70 17.97 9.56 7.18
C PHE A 70 17.39 8.81 5.99
N GLY A 71 18.23 8.07 5.26
CA GLY A 71 17.76 7.36 4.06
C GLY A 71 17.77 8.24 2.80
N ASN A 72 16.92 7.92 1.83
CA ASN A 72 16.92 8.56 0.52
C ASN A 72 15.76 9.55 0.37
N ILE A 73 15.99 10.79 0.80
CA ILE A 73 15.06 11.94 0.72
C ILE A 73 14.63 12.33 -0.72
N ASN A 74 15.19 11.65 -1.74
CA ASN A 74 14.90 11.90 -3.15
C ASN A 74 14.09 10.75 -3.78
N SER A 75 13.71 9.74 -3.00
CA SER A 75 12.99 8.54 -3.42
C SER A 75 11.71 8.41 -2.63
N LYS A 76 10.58 8.81 -3.24
CA LYS A 76 9.27 8.67 -2.60
C LYS A 76 8.98 7.22 -2.20
N ASP A 77 8.32 7.04 -1.08
CA ASP A 77 8.01 5.74 -0.50
C ASP A 77 7.10 4.86 -1.38
N TRP A 78 7.27 3.53 -1.26
CA TRP A 78 6.46 2.53 -1.95
C TRP A 78 5.81 1.61 -0.93
N TYR A 79 4.50 1.48 -0.99
CA TYR A 79 3.75 0.53 -0.16
C TYR A 79 3.35 -0.70 -0.97
N VAL A 80 3.91 -1.86 -0.67
CA VAL A 80 3.67 -3.12 -1.40
C VAL A 80 2.76 -4.05 -0.59
N PHE A 81 1.76 -4.62 -1.24
CA PHE A 81 0.86 -5.62 -0.66
C PHE A 81 0.74 -6.85 -1.58
N SER A 82 0.54 -8.01 -0.97
CA SER A 82 0.23 -9.25 -1.67
C SER A 82 -0.93 -9.96 -0.98
N GLY A 83 -1.84 -10.56 -1.74
CA GLY A 83 -3.01 -11.23 -1.17
C GLY A 83 -3.58 -12.32 -2.06
N PHE A 84 -4.42 -13.15 -1.45
CA PHE A 84 -5.23 -14.16 -2.15
C PHE A 84 -6.70 -13.87 -1.87
N THR A 85 -7.55 -14.09 -2.88
CA THR A 85 -8.99 -13.90 -2.78
C THR A 85 -9.70 -15.19 -3.16
N LEU A 86 -10.65 -15.61 -2.32
CA LEU A 86 -11.58 -16.69 -2.60
C LEU A 86 -12.97 -16.09 -2.84
N THR A 87 -13.52 -16.30 -4.03
CA THR A 87 -14.85 -15.82 -4.41
C THR A 87 -15.78 -16.99 -4.67
N TYR A 88 -16.96 -16.96 -4.05
CA TYR A 88 -18.03 -17.91 -4.31
C TYR A 88 -19.14 -17.25 -5.13
N THR A 89 -19.50 -17.83 -6.27
CA THR A 89 -20.53 -17.29 -7.17
C THR A 89 -21.87 -18.01 -6.99
N PHE A 90 -22.93 -17.26 -6.73
CA PHE A 90 -24.30 -17.78 -6.69
C PHE A 90 -24.93 -17.76 -8.09
N GLY A 91 -25.37 -18.92 -8.58
CA GLY A 91 -26.01 -19.06 -9.89
C GLY A 91 -25.10 -19.66 -10.98
N ARG A 92 -25.71 -20.12 -12.08
CA ARG A 92 -25.00 -20.63 -13.26
C ARG A 92 -24.82 -19.50 -14.28
N GLN A 93 -23.65 -19.42 -14.90
CA GLN A 93 -23.47 -18.57 -16.07
C GLN A 93 -24.52 -18.98 -17.13
N PRO A 94 -25.40 -18.09 -17.60
CA PRO A 94 -26.35 -18.45 -18.65
C PRO A 94 -25.54 -18.85 -19.88
N CYS A 95 -25.60 -20.13 -20.24
CA CYS A 95 -25.06 -20.62 -21.50
C CYS A 95 -25.93 -20.03 -22.60
N TYR A 96 -25.52 -18.92 -23.18
CA TYR A 96 -26.05 -18.49 -24.47
C TYR A 96 -25.51 -19.46 -25.52
N CYS A 97 -26.28 -20.51 -25.83
CA CYS A 97 -26.06 -21.29 -27.03
C CYS A 97 -26.38 -20.38 -28.22
N ASN A 98 -25.38 -19.95 -28.98
CA ASN A 98 -25.61 -19.52 -30.36
C ASN A 98 -25.84 -20.79 -31.18
N PHE A 99 -27.00 -20.83 -31.85
CA PHE A 99 -27.46 -21.88 -32.74
C PHE A 99 -26.49 -22.11 -33.91
#